data_AF-A0A661VDC0-F1
#
_entry.id   AF-A0A661VDC0-F1
#
_cell.length_a   1.000
_cell.length_b   1.000
_cell.length_c   1.000
_cell.angle_alpha   90.00
_cell.angle_beta   90.00
_cell.angle_gamma   90.00
#
_symmetry.space_group_name_H-M   'P 1'
#
loop_
_entity.id
_entity.type
_entity.pdbx_description
1 polymer ?
#
loop_
_entity_poly.entity_id
_entity_poly.type
_entity_poly.pdbx_seq_one_letter_code
_entity_poly.pdbx_strand_id
1 'polypeptide(L)'
;MKILIDSKEAHNTKASFQMLLNADIVNLPEGDIVIENDDGKRWTIERKTWGDAYSSWSSKRIQEQISRMVENCDKYILLIEGSWSEVYADMDSIKGLQTFFNRMSVEVCPVVYTDSLDETIRYVRSLSLRVKDGTVNTLVRPTTVVTSSRNKHHAMLEQIPRVGRATAKKIYENYENLQDFVENWEDAPERGVAKGATWNAVDTFIRTPWKGAESKVIVSKAEDKR
;
A
#
# COMPACT_ATOMS: atom_id res chain seq x y z
N MET A 1 -20.05 5.18 14.87
CA MET A 1 -19.70 4.00 14.06
C MET A 1 -20.36 2.76 14.62
N LYS A 2 -20.96 1.91 13.77
CA LYS A 2 -21.58 0.63 14.15
C LYS A 2 -21.11 -0.49 13.23
N ILE A 3 -21.07 -1.72 13.76
CA ILE A 3 -20.80 -2.93 12.98
C ILE A 3 -22.05 -3.79 13.07
N LEU A 4 -22.56 -4.22 11.93
CA LEU A 4 -23.75 -5.04 11.79
C LEU A 4 -23.35 -6.37 11.15
N ILE A 5 -23.94 -7.48 11.62
CA ILE A 5 -23.77 -8.80 11.01
C ILE A 5 -25.13 -9.40 10.65
N ASP A 6 -25.20 -10.05 9.49
CA ASP A 6 -26.44 -10.66 9.02
C ASP A 6 -26.89 -11.80 9.94
N SER A 7 -28.19 -11.82 10.22
CA SER A 7 -28.82 -12.82 11.08
C SER A 7 -28.73 -14.25 10.52
N LYS A 8 -28.52 -14.43 9.20
CA LYS A 8 -28.40 -15.73 8.53
C LYS A 8 -26.99 -16.32 8.61
N GLU A 9 -25.99 -15.54 9.05
CA GLU A 9 -24.65 -16.06 9.28
C GLU A 9 -24.63 -17.18 10.33
N ALA A 10 -23.61 -18.02 10.26
CA ALA A 10 -23.43 -19.12 11.20
C ALA A 10 -23.38 -18.62 12.65
N HIS A 11 -23.91 -19.42 13.58
CA HIS A 11 -23.97 -19.05 15.01
C HIS A 11 -22.61 -18.62 15.56
N ASN A 12 -21.54 -19.38 15.25
CA ASN A 12 -20.20 -19.10 15.74
C ASN A 12 -19.63 -17.78 15.16
N THR A 13 -19.91 -17.47 13.90
CA THR A 13 -19.55 -16.19 13.28
C THR A 13 -20.23 -15.05 14.03
N LYS A 14 -21.56 -15.11 14.18
CA LYS A 14 -22.34 -14.08 14.88
C LYS A 14 -21.87 -13.86 16.31
N ALA A 15 -21.66 -14.95 17.06
CA ALA A 15 -21.17 -14.89 18.43
C ALA A 15 -19.79 -14.23 18.52
N SER A 16 -18.88 -14.57 17.60
CA SER A 16 -17.53 -14.00 17.58
C SER A 16 -17.55 -12.50 17.25
N PHE A 17 -18.36 -12.09 16.27
CA PHE A 17 -18.54 -10.67 15.91
C PHE A 17 -19.17 -9.87 17.04
N GLN A 18 -20.21 -10.39 17.69
CA GLN A 18 -20.84 -9.73 18.82
C GLN A 18 -19.86 -9.60 20.00
N MET A 19 -19.10 -10.65 20.32
CA MET A 19 -18.16 -10.64 21.45
C MET A 19 -16.94 -9.75 21.20
N LEU A 20 -16.34 -9.80 20.01
CA LEU A 20 -15.05 -9.16 19.73
C LEU A 20 -15.17 -7.77 19.12
N LEU A 21 -16.29 -7.49 18.43
CA LEU A 21 -16.51 -6.23 17.72
C LEU A 21 -17.73 -5.45 18.23
N ASN A 22 -18.46 -5.98 19.23
CA ASN A 22 -19.71 -5.41 19.71
C ASN A 22 -20.70 -5.16 18.55
N ALA A 23 -20.78 -6.14 17.64
CA ALA A 23 -21.62 -6.05 16.46
C ALA A 23 -23.09 -6.31 16.78
N ASP A 24 -23.99 -5.59 16.12
CA ASP A 24 -25.44 -5.82 16.20
C ASP A 24 -25.85 -6.90 15.18
N ILE A 25 -26.62 -7.89 15.61
CA ILE A 25 -27.16 -8.92 14.72
C ILE A 25 -28.48 -8.41 14.14
N VAL A 26 -28.54 -8.25 12.82
CA VAL A 26 -29.72 -7.72 12.12
C VAL A 26 -29.97 -8.51 10.83
N ASN A 27 -31.18 -8.43 10.26
CA ASN A 27 -31.41 -8.95 8.92
C ASN A 27 -30.97 -7.89 7.91
N LEU A 28 -29.83 -8.12 7.25
CA LEU A 28 -29.28 -7.23 6.26
C LEU A 28 -29.95 -7.46 4.90
N PRO A 29 -30.24 -6.38 4.13
CA PRO A 29 -30.77 -6.52 2.78
C PRO A 29 -29.73 -7.10 1.82
N GLU A 30 -28.46 -6.73 1.98
CA GLU A 30 -27.34 -7.14 1.14
C GLU A 30 -26.07 -7.33 1.98
N GLY A 31 -25.25 -8.32 1.60
CA GLY A 31 -24.01 -8.69 2.27
C GLY A 31 -24.19 -9.34 3.64
N ASP A 32 -23.08 -9.79 4.20
CA ASP A 32 -23.06 -10.54 5.46
C ASP A 32 -22.61 -9.66 6.63
N ILE A 33 -21.82 -8.62 6.36
CA ILE A 33 -21.29 -7.69 7.37
C ILE A 33 -21.41 -6.27 6.83
N VAL A 34 -21.86 -5.33 7.66
CA VAL A 34 -21.89 -3.90 7.32
C VAL A 34 -21.16 -3.08 8.39
N ILE A 35 -20.27 -2.21 7.95
CA ILE A 35 -19.68 -1.16 8.80
C ILE A 35 -20.37 0.15 8.42
N GLU A 36 -21.02 0.78 9.39
CA GLU A 36 -21.75 2.03 9.22
C GLU A 36 -21.05 3.16 9.99
N ASN A 37 -20.71 4.24 9.28
CA ASN A 37 -20.19 5.44 9.91
C ASN A 37 -21.34 6.33 10.42
N ASP A 38 -21.02 7.26 11.31
CA ASP A 38 -22.00 8.19 11.89
C ASP A 38 -22.67 9.10 10.83
N ASP A 39 -22.02 9.31 9.68
CA ASP A 39 -22.56 10.03 8.52
C ASP A 39 -23.50 9.19 7.64
N GLY A 40 -23.83 7.96 8.04
CA GLY A 40 -24.71 7.05 7.28
C GLY A 40 -24.05 6.33 6.10
N LYS A 41 -22.76 6.54 5.84
CA LYS A 41 -22.00 5.78 4.83
C LYS A 41 -21.81 4.34 5.28
N ARG A 42 -22.05 3.39 4.37
CA ARG A 42 -22.01 1.95 4.66
C ARG A 42 -20.95 1.24 3.81
N TRP A 43 -20.18 0.39 4.46
CA TRP A 43 -19.27 -0.57 3.83
C TRP A 43 -19.84 -1.97 4.02
N THR A 44 -20.39 -2.51 2.95
CA THR A 44 -20.97 -3.85 2.89
C THR A 44 -19.88 -4.85 2.52
N ILE A 45 -19.82 -5.97 3.22
CA ILE A 45 -18.88 -7.05 2.98
C ILE A 45 -19.68 -8.33 2.76
N GLU A 46 -19.48 -8.96 1.61
CA GLU A 46 -19.93 -10.33 1.34
C GLU A 46 -18.79 -11.28 1.71
N ARG A 47 -19.01 -12.15 2.69
CA ARG A 47 -18.04 -13.13 3.17
C ARG A 47 -18.34 -14.49 2.55
N LYS A 48 -17.34 -15.11 1.92
CA LYS A 48 -17.43 -16.49 1.47
C LYS A 48 -16.21 -17.28 1.89
N THR A 49 -16.41 -18.50 2.35
CA THR A 49 -15.31 -19.46 2.42
C THR A 49 -14.89 -19.84 0.99
N TRP A 50 -13.66 -20.33 0.79
CA TRP A 50 -13.25 -20.84 -0.54
C TRP A 50 -14.20 -21.89 -1.11
N GLY A 51 -14.69 -22.81 -0.28
CA GLY A 51 -15.64 -23.84 -0.69
C GLY A 51 -16.99 -23.26 -1.13
N ASP A 52 -17.51 -22.29 -0.37
CA ASP A 52 -18.75 -21.58 -0.74
C ASP A 52 -18.57 -20.72 -1.98
N ALA A 53 -17.41 -20.08 -2.12
CA ALA A 53 -17.09 -19.23 -3.26
C ALA A 53 -16.98 -20.05 -4.54
N TYR A 54 -16.33 -21.22 -4.49
CA TYR A 54 -16.32 -22.17 -5.59
C TYR A 54 -17.72 -22.63 -5.98
N SER A 55 -18.49 -23.12 -5.01
CA SER A 55 -19.86 -23.63 -5.24
C SER A 55 -20.79 -22.55 -5.82
N SER A 56 -20.67 -21.31 -5.32
CA SER A 56 -21.46 -20.17 -5.80
C SER A 56 -21.00 -19.62 -7.14
N TRP A 57 -19.72 -19.75 -7.48
CA TRP A 57 -19.19 -19.40 -8.79
C TRP A 57 -19.67 -20.36 -9.87
N SER A 58 -19.62 -21.67 -9.61
CA SER A 58 -20.11 -22.69 -10.54
C SER A 58 -21.61 -22.55 -10.82
N SER A 59 -22.39 -22.14 -9.82
CA SER A 59 -23.84 -21.92 -9.94
C SER A 59 -24.24 -20.50 -10.35
N LYS A 60 -23.27 -19.61 -10.63
CA LYS A 60 -23.46 -18.18 -10.95
C LYS A 60 -24.06 -17.31 -9.83
N ARG A 61 -24.32 -17.86 -8.64
CA ARG A 61 -24.89 -17.16 -7.49
C ARG A 61 -24.02 -16.00 -7.01
N ILE A 62 -22.69 -16.15 -7.03
CA ILE A 62 -21.79 -15.10 -6.55
C ILE A 62 -21.85 -13.85 -7.44
N GLN A 63 -22.02 -14.02 -8.75
CA GLN A 63 -22.18 -12.91 -9.69
C GLN A 63 -23.46 -12.15 -9.42
N GLU A 64 -24.58 -12.86 -9.16
CA GLU A 64 -25.84 -12.23 -8.80
C GLU A 64 -25.75 -11.44 -7.48
N GLN A 65 -25.07 -11.98 -6.48
CA GLN A 65 -24.84 -11.28 -5.20
C GLN A 65 -23.99 -10.01 -5.40
N ILE A 66 -22.91 -10.11 -6.17
CA ILE A 66 -22.07 -8.96 -6.49
C ILE A 66 -22.88 -7.90 -7.26
N SER A 67 -23.70 -8.30 -8.23
CA SER A 67 -24.58 -7.37 -8.97
C SER A 67 -25.52 -6.61 -8.05
N ARG A 68 -26.17 -7.30 -7.09
CA ARG A 68 -27.03 -6.64 -6.09
C ARG A 68 -26.26 -5.67 -5.20
N MET A 69 -25.06 -6.04 -4.77
CA MET A 69 -24.21 -5.13 -4.00
C MET A 69 -23.82 -3.89 -4.81
N VAL A 70 -23.50 -4.03 -6.10
CA VAL A 70 -23.16 -2.92 -6.99
C VAL A 70 -24.36 -1.98 -7.18
N GLU A 71 -25.57 -2.52 -7.29
CA GLU A 71 -26.79 -1.73 -7.48
C GLU A 71 -27.25 -1.02 -6.21
N ASN A 72 -27.09 -1.67 -5.05
CA ASN A 72 -27.76 -1.26 -3.80
C ASN A 72 -26.82 -0.73 -2.70
N CYS A 73 -25.49 -0.84 -2.85
CA CYS A 73 -24.52 -0.44 -1.82
C CYS A 73 -23.53 0.63 -2.30
N ASP A 74 -23.17 1.55 -1.40
CA ASP A 74 -22.20 2.63 -1.71
C ASP A 74 -20.76 2.14 -1.80
N LYS A 75 -20.39 1.27 -0.86
CA LYS A 75 -19.06 0.67 -0.73
C LYS A 75 -19.26 -0.80 -0.44
N TYR A 76 -18.64 -1.64 -1.26
CA TYR A 76 -18.82 -3.08 -1.20
C TYR A 76 -17.49 -3.79 -1.37
N ILE A 77 -17.32 -4.91 -0.66
CA ILE A 77 -16.09 -5.72 -0.62
C ILE A 77 -16.49 -7.19 -0.70
N LEU A 78 -15.80 -7.95 -1.53
CA LEU A 78 -15.86 -9.42 -1.49
C LEU A 78 -14.73 -9.93 -0.60
N LEU A 79 -15.04 -10.68 0.43
CA LEU A 79 -14.07 -11.28 1.35
C LEU A 79 -14.08 -12.81 1.18
N ILE A 80 -12.92 -13.37 0.84
CA ILE A 80 -12.71 -14.80 0.65
C ILE A 80 -11.89 -15.35 1.82
N GLU A 81 -12.51 -16.22 2.62
CA GLU A 81 -11.92 -16.79 3.84
C GLU A 81 -11.41 -18.22 3.61
N GLY A 82 -10.26 -18.54 4.20
CA GLY A 82 -9.65 -19.86 4.25
C GLY A 82 -8.64 -20.09 3.12
N SER A 83 -8.42 -21.36 2.79
CA SER A 83 -7.46 -21.76 1.75
C SER A 83 -8.14 -22.48 0.58
N TRP A 84 -7.66 -22.22 -0.64
CA TRP A 84 -8.06 -22.96 -1.84
C TRP A 84 -7.72 -24.46 -1.75
N SER A 85 -6.72 -24.83 -0.94
CA SER A 85 -6.32 -26.23 -0.74
C SER A 85 -7.39 -27.07 -0.04
N GLU A 86 -8.37 -26.43 0.60
CA GLU A 86 -9.47 -27.08 1.31
C GLU A 86 -10.66 -27.36 0.38
N VAL A 87 -10.63 -26.85 -0.85
CA VAL A 87 -11.69 -27.04 -1.84
C VAL A 87 -11.46 -28.34 -2.60
N TYR A 88 -12.48 -29.20 -2.61
CA TYR A 88 -12.47 -30.42 -3.42
C TYR A 88 -12.81 -30.10 -4.89
N ALA A 89 -11.82 -29.58 -5.62
CA ALA A 89 -11.91 -29.27 -7.04
C ALA A 89 -10.55 -29.52 -7.74
N ASP A 90 -10.58 -29.68 -9.07
CA ASP A 90 -9.34 -29.77 -9.84
C ASP A 90 -8.62 -28.40 -9.90
N MET A 91 -7.31 -28.45 -10.13
CA MET A 91 -6.47 -27.24 -10.12
C MET A 91 -6.84 -26.22 -11.19
N ASP A 92 -7.41 -26.63 -12.33
CA ASP A 92 -7.77 -25.69 -13.39
C ASP A 92 -9.06 -24.95 -13.03
N SER A 93 -10.01 -25.63 -12.38
CA SER A 93 -11.19 -25.00 -11.78
C SER A 93 -10.83 -23.97 -10.71
N ILE A 94 -9.85 -24.28 -9.85
CA ILE A 94 -9.34 -23.31 -8.84
C ILE A 94 -8.70 -22.09 -9.51
N LYS A 95 -7.86 -22.29 -10.55
CA LYS A 95 -7.29 -21.17 -11.31
C LYS A 95 -8.37 -20.34 -12.01
N GLY A 96 -9.43 -20.98 -12.50
CA GLY A 96 -10.59 -20.31 -13.08
C GLY A 96 -11.27 -19.39 -12.07
N LEU A 97 -11.50 -19.87 -10.84
CA LEU A 97 -12.05 -19.08 -9.75
C LEU A 97 -11.12 -17.92 -9.35
N GLN A 98 -9.81 -18.16 -9.25
CA GLN A 98 -8.82 -17.10 -8.99
C GLN A 98 -8.82 -16.03 -10.09
N THR A 99 -8.91 -16.45 -11.35
CA THR A 99 -9.01 -15.53 -12.49
C THR A 99 -10.27 -14.67 -12.40
N PHE A 100 -11.38 -15.28 -12.00
CA PHE A 100 -12.62 -14.55 -11.73
C PHE A 100 -12.44 -13.53 -10.60
N PHE A 101 -11.85 -13.90 -9.46
CA PHE A 101 -11.59 -12.96 -8.36
C PHE A 101 -10.65 -11.82 -8.75
N ASN A 102 -9.58 -12.11 -9.49
CA ASN A 102 -8.67 -11.07 -9.99
C ASN A 102 -9.42 -10.07 -10.87
N ARG A 103 -10.28 -10.57 -11.77
CA ARG A 103 -11.13 -9.72 -12.60
C ARG A 103 -12.08 -8.87 -11.74
N MET A 104 -12.75 -9.47 -10.75
CA MET A 104 -13.61 -8.73 -9.84
C MET A 104 -12.83 -7.64 -9.08
N SER A 105 -11.64 -7.95 -8.60
CA SER A 105 -10.78 -7.02 -7.85
C SER A 105 -10.36 -5.79 -8.65
N VAL A 106 -10.16 -5.96 -9.95
CA VAL A 106 -9.70 -4.90 -10.84
C VAL A 106 -10.87 -4.11 -11.42
N GLU A 107 -11.96 -4.78 -11.79
CA GLU A 107 -13.04 -4.19 -12.59
C GLU A 107 -14.29 -3.83 -11.79
N VAL A 108 -14.54 -4.46 -10.65
CA VAL A 108 -15.86 -4.42 -9.99
C VAL A 108 -15.80 -4.00 -8.53
N CYS A 109 -15.12 -4.77 -7.68
CA CYS A 109 -15.07 -4.55 -6.24
C CYS A 109 -13.77 -5.10 -5.65
N PRO A 110 -13.21 -4.50 -4.58
CA PRO A 110 -12.07 -5.07 -3.89
C PRO A 110 -12.34 -6.51 -3.44
N VAL A 111 -11.41 -7.42 -3.78
CA VAL A 111 -11.41 -8.79 -3.26
C VAL A 111 -10.33 -8.90 -2.20
N VAL A 112 -10.72 -9.28 -0.98
CA VAL A 112 -9.84 -9.41 0.18
C VAL A 112 -9.79 -10.85 0.61
N TYR A 113 -8.60 -11.32 0.96
CA TYR A 113 -8.39 -12.69 1.42
C TYR A 113 -8.03 -12.69 2.91
N THR A 114 -8.56 -13.65 3.65
CA THR A 114 -8.25 -13.90 5.06
C THR A 114 -8.10 -15.40 5.28
N ASP A 115 -7.19 -15.83 6.15
CA ASP A 115 -6.92 -17.25 6.33
C ASP A 115 -7.92 -17.94 7.28
N SER A 116 -8.62 -17.16 8.11
CA SER A 116 -9.55 -17.68 9.11
C SER A 116 -10.57 -16.64 9.57
N LEU A 117 -11.59 -17.09 10.32
CA LEU A 117 -12.56 -16.21 10.95
C LEU A 117 -11.90 -15.17 11.88
N ASP A 118 -10.84 -15.53 12.60
CA ASP A 118 -10.12 -14.58 13.47
C ASP A 118 -9.46 -13.48 12.64
N GLU A 119 -8.87 -13.83 11.49
CA GLU A 119 -8.34 -12.84 10.56
C GLU A 119 -9.43 -11.98 9.93
N THR A 120 -10.57 -12.57 9.56
CA THR A 120 -11.75 -11.84 9.11
C THR A 120 -12.18 -10.79 10.14
N ILE A 121 -12.25 -11.15 11.42
CA ILE A 121 -12.59 -10.24 12.51
C ILE A 121 -11.55 -9.12 12.66
N ARG A 122 -10.26 -9.46 12.59
CA ARG A 122 -9.17 -8.46 12.63
C ARG A 122 -9.24 -7.51 11.44
N TYR A 123 -9.53 -8.02 10.24
CA TYR A 123 -9.69 -7.22 9.04
C TYR A 123 -10.87 -6.25 9.18
N VAL A 124 -12.05 -6.74 9.60
CA VAL A 124 -13.24 -5.90 9.82
C VAL A 124 -12.96 -4.84 10.89
N ARG A 125 -12.26 -5.18 11.98
CA ARG A 125 -11.85 -4.23 13.01
C ARG A 125 -10.92 -3.14 12.46
N SER A 126 -9.92 -3.54 11.69
CA SER A 126 -8.96 -2.60 11.08
C SER A 126 -9.66 -1.67 10.08
N LEU A 127 -10.56 -2.22 9.26
CA LEU A 127 -11.37 -1.44 8.35
C LEU A 127 -12.28 -0.45 9.10
N SER A 128 -12.95 -0.89 10.18
CA SER A 128 -13.86 -0.03 10.94
C SER A 128 -13.13 1.15 11.61
N LEU A 129 -11.94 0.92 12.15
CA LEU A 129 -11.08 2.00 12.68
C LEU A 129 -10.71 3.00 11.59
N ARG A 130 -10.30 2.53 10.41
CA ARG A 130 -9.99 3.44 9.29
C ARG A 130 -11.22 4.18 8.79
N VAL A 131 -12.40 3.56 8.80
CA VAL A 131 -13.68 4.20 8.45
C VAL A 131 -13.94 5.35 9.42
N LYS A 132 -13.81 5.08 10.72
CA LYS A 132 -14.00 6.08 11.78
C LYS A 132 -13.01 7.25 11.65
N ASP A 133 -11.76 6.95 11.35
CA ASP A 133 -10.69 7.96 11.23
C ASP A 133 -10.67 8.65 9.85
N GLY A 134 -11.57 8.27 8.94
CA GLY A 134 -11.65 8.85 7.59
C GLY A 134 -10.47 8.52 6.67
N THR A 135 -9.67 7.49 7.00
CA THR A 135 -8.44 7.12 6.26
C THR A 135 -8.64 6.00 5.24
N VAL A 136 -9.85 5.45 5.13
CA VAL A 136 -10.17 4.44 4.09
C VAL A 136 -9.92 5.01 2.71
N ASN A 137 -9.33 4.20 1.82
CA ASN A 137 -8.92 4.58 0.46
C ASN A 137 -7.91 5.73 0.38
N THR A 138 -7.39 6.19 1.52
CA THR A 138 -6.29 7.15 1.56
C THR A 138 -4.99 6.39 1.72
N LEU A 139 -4.11 6.47 0.73
CA LEU A 139 -2.74 6.00 0.90
C LEU A 139 -2.03 6.96 1.85
N VAL A 140 -2.16 6.72 3.16
CA VAL A 140 -1.33 7.39 4.16
C VAL A 140 0.07 6.79 4.00
N ARG A 141 0.84 7.30 3.03
CA ARG A 141 2.29 7.16 3.15
C ARG A 141 2.63 7.90 4.43
N PRO A 142 3.23 7.27 5.44
CA PRO A 142 3.89 8.07 6.46
C PRO A 142 4.86 8.94 5.69
N THR A 143 4.56 10.24 5.56
CA THR A 143 5.54 11.22 5.17
C THR A 143 6.58 11.10 6.26
N THR A 144 7.66 10.36 5.98
CA THR A 144 8.86 10.47 6.77
C THR A 144 9.33 11.89 6.54
N VAL A 145 8.76 12.83 7.28
CA VAL A 145 9.32 14.16 7.43
C VAL A 145 10.59 13.90 8.21
N VAL A 146 11.64 13.57 7.47
CA VAL A 146 12.99 13.65 7.98
C VAL A 146 13.24 15.16 8.08
N THR A 147 12.65 15.81 9.08
CA THR A 147 13.30 16.98 9.68
C THR A 147 14.59 16.42 10.22
N SER A 148 15.60 16.33 9.36
CA SER A 148 16.91 15.96 9.83
C SER A 148 17.26 17.03 10.85
N SER A 149 17.52 16.61 12.08
CA SER A 149 18.31 17.42 13.01
C SER A 149 19.68 17.79 12.40
N ARG A 150 20.05 17.18 11.26
CA ARG A 150 21.21 17.54 10.45
C ARG A 150 21.03 18.91 9.80
N ASN A 151 22.09 19.69 9.89
CA ASN A 151 22.24 20.96 9.21
C ASN A 151 21.89 20.83 7.72
N LYS A 152 20.97 21.66 7.22
CA LYS A 152 20.48 21.65 5.82
C LYS A 152 21.62 21.67 4.81
N HIS A 153 22.74 22.30 5.15
CA HIS A 153 23.95 22.36 4.34
C HIS A 153 24.61 20.98 4.16
N HIS A 154 24.70 20.14 5.21
CA HIS A 154 25.25 18.79 5.05
C HIS A 154 24.36 17.91 4.17
N ALA A 155 23.04 18.03 4.30
CA ALA A 155 22.10 17.25 3.49
C ALA A 155 22.20 17.59 2.00
N MET A 156 22.38 18.89 1.69
CA MET A 156 22.65 19.35 0.32
C MET A 156 23.99 18.83 -0.21
N LEU A 157 25.07 18.95 0.58
CA LEU A 157 26.41 18.52 0.17
C LEU A 157 26.48 17.00 -0.08
N GLU A 158 25.73 16.19 0.68
CA GLU A 158 25.63 14.74 0.47
C GLU A 158 24.96 14.36 -0.87
N GLN A 159 24.31 15.30 -1.58
CA GLN A 159 23.78 15.05 -2.94
C GLN A 159 24.85 15.15 -4.04
N ILE A 160 26.03 15.70 -3.73
CA ILE A 160 27.11 15.85 -4.69
C ILE A 160 27.75 14.48 -4.95
N PRO A 161 28.05 14.10 -6.21
CA PRO A 161 28.67 12.82 -6.53
C PRO A 161 29.92 12.54 -5.69
N ARG A 162 30.00 11.35 -5.11
CA ARG A 162 31.11 10.88 -4.25
C ARG A 162 31.32 11.68 -2.95
N VAL A 163 30.37 12.53 -2.56
CA VAL A 163 30.39 13.24 -1.26
C VAL A 163 29.49 12.50 -0.26
N GLY A 164 30.11 11.74 0.64
CA GLY A 164 29.42 11.14 1.78
C GLY A 164 29.46 12.02 3.03
N ARG A 165 28.89 11.54 4.13
CA ARG A 165 28.82 12.24 5.43
C ARG A 165 30.14 12.86 5.89
N ALA A 166 31.23 12.11 5.82
CA ALA A 166 32.55 12.58 6.27
C ALA A 166 33.08 13.72 5.40
N THR A 167 32.94 13.61 4.08
CA THR A 167 33.37 14.64 3.13
C THR A 167 32.49 15.88 3.21
N ALA A 168 31.16 15.71 3.32
CA ALA A 168 30.23 16.81 3.53
C ALA A 168 30.52 17.60 4.81
N LYS A 169 30.98 16.90 5.87
CA LYS A 169 31.44 17.54 7.10
C LYS A 169 32.70 18.38 6.87
N LYS A 170 33.71 17.80 6.21
CA LYS A 170 34.94 18.52 5.87
C LYS A 170 34.70 19.75 5.00
N ILE A 171 33.82 19.65 3.99
CA ILE A 171 33.46 20.78 3.14
C ILE A 171 32.86 21.91 4.01
N TYR A 172 31.89 21.59 4.86
CA TYR A 172 31.24 22.57 5.73
C TYR A 172 32.20 23.23 6.75
N GLU A 173 33.23 22.53 7.21
CA GLU A 173 34.21 23.05 8.17
C GLU A 173 35.34 23.87 7.54
N ASN A 174 35.62 23.66 6.24
CA ASN A 174 36.78 24.27 5.56
C ASN A 174 36.41 25.30 4.47
N TYR A 175 35.11 25.50 4.24
CA TYR A 175 34.58 26.53 3.35
C TYR A 175 33.53 27.35 4.08
N GLU A 176 33.56 28.66 3.91
CA GLU A 176 32.70 29.58 4.67
C GLU A 176 31.21 29.43 4.28
N ASN A 177 30.95 29.16 3.00
CA ASN A 177 29.62 29.03 2.43
C ASN A 177 29.68 28.26 1.09
N LEU A 178 28.52 28.06 0.46
CA LEU A 178 28.43 27.33 -0.81
C LEU A 178 29.17 28.03 -1.96
N GLN A 179 29.17 29.37 -1.98
CA GLN A 179 29.87 30.15 -3.00
C GLN A 179 31.39 29.94 -2.87
N ASP A 180 31.94 30.07 -1.65
CA ASP A 180 33.36 29.80 -1.37
C ASP A 180 33.75 28.36 -1.75
N PHE A 181 32.89 27.39 -1.44
CA PHE A 181 33.09 26.00 -1.86
C PHE A 181 33.16 25.83 -3.38
N VAL A 182 32.28 26.50 -4.13
CA VAL A 182 32.21 26.38 -5.60
C VAL A 182 33.37 27.12 -6.27
N GLU A 183 33.68 28.33 -5.81
CA GLU A 183 34.72 29.19 -6.40
C GLU A 183 36.14 28.68 -6.08
N ASN A 184 36.35 28.12 -4.88
CA ASN A 184 37.68 27.74 -4.38
C ASN A 184 37.84 26.21 -4.21
N TRP A 185 37.14 25.41 -5.04
CA TRP A 185 37.26 23.94 -5.00
C TRP A 185 38.66 23.43 -5.34
N GLU A 186 39.45 24.21 -6.08
CA GLU A 186 40.84 23.89 -6.42
C GLU A 186 41.71 23.68 -5.18
N ASP A 187 41.44 24.42 -4.09
CA ASP A 187 42.17 24.34 -2.82
C ASP A 187 41.81 23.10 -1.98
N ALA A 188 40.80 22.31 -2.37
CA ALA A 188 40.30 21.19 -1.57
C ALA A 188 41.39 20.17 -1.14
N PRO A 189 42.44 19.88 -1.93
CA PRO A 189 43.56 19.06 -1.49
C PRO A 189 44.39 19.68 -0.36
N GLU A 190 44.59 21.00 -0.39
CA GLU A 190 45.35 21.77 0.60
C GLU A 190 44.55 21.94 1.90
N ARG A 191 43.24 22.16 1.76
CA ARG A 191 42.27 22.21 2.87
C ARG A 191 41.95 20.83 3.47
N GLY A 192 42.59 19.75 3.00
CA GLY A 192 42.40 18.40 3.55
C GLY A 192 41.01 17.78 3.31
N VAL A 193 40.26 18.32 2.36
CA VAL A 193 38.85 17.99 2.10
C VAL A 193 38.74 16.77 1.19
N ALA A 194 39.32 16.83 -0.01
CA ALA A 194 39.24 15.77 -1.01
C ALA A 194 40.47 15.75 -1.93
N LYS A 195 40.86 14.58 -2.42
CA LYS A 195 41.94 14.36 -3.39
C LYS A 195 41.55 13.28 -4.39
N GLY A 196 42.25 13.20 -5.52
CA GLY A 196 42.10 12.13 -6.51
C GLY A 196 40.68 12.00 -7.06
N ALA A 197 40.11 10.79 -7.03
CA ALA A 197 38.83 10.50 -7.67
C ALA A 197 37.64 11.30 -7.12
N THR A 198 37.62 11.61 -5.82
CA THR A 198 36.57 12.45 -5.21
C THR A 198 36.73 13.89 -5.67
N TRP A 199 37.95 14.41 -5.71
CA TRP A 199 38.21 15.77 -6.21
C TRP A 199 37.77 15.94 -7.66
N ASN A 200 38.20 15.01 -8.54
CA ASN A 200 37.83 15.03 -9.96
C ASN A 200 36.31 14.98 -10.18
N ALA A 201 35.60 14.13 -9.43
CA ALA A 201 34.16 13.97 -9.58
C ALA A 201 33.38 15.23 -9.16
N VAL A 202 33.80 15.86 -8.06
CA VAL A 202 33.18 17.10 -7.58
C VAL A 202 33.52 18.27 -8.49
N ASP A 203 34.78 18.39 -8.96
CA ASP A 203 35.20 19.45 -9.88
C ASP A 203 34.43 19.36 -11.20
N THR A 204 34.33 18.16 -11.75
CA THR A 204 33.51 17.89 -12.94
C THR A 204 32.05 18.27 -12.69
N PHE A 205 31.48 17.90 -11.54
CA PHE A 205 30.09 18.23 -11.21
C PHE A 205 29.85 19.75 -11.13
N ILE A 206 30.75 20.49 -10.47
CA ILE A 206 30.66 21.94 -10.31
C ILE A 206 30.74 22.66 -11.66
N ARG A 207 31.66 22.24 -12.54
CA ARG A 207 31.96 22.95 -13.79
C ARG A 207 31.13 22.49 -14.99
N THR A 208 30.43 21.36 -14.88
CA THR A 208 29.61 20.85 -15.99
C THR A 208 28.43 21.80 -16.23
N PRO A 209 28.32 22.42 -17.42
CA PRO A 209 27.18 23.28 -17.72
C PRO A 209 25.90 22.45 -17.72
N TRP A 210 24.84 23.02 -17.18
CA TRP A 210 23.54 22.37 -17.18
C TRP A 210 23.05 22.28 -18.62
N LYS A 211 23.09 21.07 -19.19
CA LYS A 211 22.45 20.80 -20.46
C LYS A 211 20.99 20.47 -20.20
N GLY A 212 20.09 20.90 -21.09
CA GLY A 212 18.76 20.32 -21.15
C GLY A 212 18.90 18.84 -21.49
N ALA A 213 18.82 17.98 -20.47
CA ALA A 213 18.75 16.55 -20.70
C ALA A 213 17.29 16.24 -21.08
N GLU A 214 17.07 15.73 -22.30
CA GLU A 214 15.81 15.06 -22.60
C GLU A 214 15.64 13.93 -21.58
N SER A 215 14.46 13.87 -20.96
CA SER A 215 14.12 12.84 -19.98
C SER A 215 14.25 11.48 -20.63
N LYS A 216 15.32 10.74 -20.31
CA LYS A 216 15.43 9.34 -20.73
C LYS A 216 14.68 8.48 -19.74
N VAL A 217 13.70 7.74 -20.23
CA VAL A 217 13.05 6.67 -19.47
C VAL A 217 14.12 5.64 -19.12
N ILE A 218 14.33 5.43 -17.82
CA ILE A 218 15.20 4.36 -17.33
C ILE A 218 14.45 3.05 -17.52
N VAL A 219 14.64 2.40 -18.67
CA VAL A 219 14.19 1.02 -18.87
C VAL A 219 15.16 0.12 -18.11
N SER A 220 14.64 -0.76 -17.26
CA SER A 220 15.48 -1.69 -16.51
C SER A 220 16.26 -2.59 -17.47
N LYS A 221 17.53 -2.90 -17.15
CA LYS A 221 18.40 -3.80 -17.92
C LYS A 221 17.96 -5.28 -17.85
N ALA A 222 16.66 -5.55 -17.83
CA ALA A 222 16.12 -6.91 -17.87
C ALA A 222 15.99 -7.45 -19.31
N GLU A 223 16.07 -6.60 -20.34
CA GLU A 223 15.80 -7.00 -21.73
C GLU A 223 17.04 -7.27 -22.60
N ASP A 224 18.27 -7.04 -22.11
CA ASP A 224 19.50 -7.30 -22.86
C ASP A 224 20.03 -8.75 -22.72
N LYS A 225 19.16 -9.68 -22.32
CA LYS A 225 19.45 -11.12 -22.27
C LYS A 225 18.29 -11.92 -22.87
N ARG A 226 18.09 -11.78 -24.18
CA ARG A 226 17.48 -12.80 -25.03
C ARG A 226 18.25 -12.94 -26.31
#